data_AF-A0A0Q3H7G4-F1
#
_entry.id   AF-A0A0Q3H7G4-F1
#
_cell.length_a   1.000
_cell.length_b   1.000
_cell.length_c   1.000
_cell.angle_alpha   90.00
_cell.angle_beta   90.00
_cell.angle_gamma   90.00
#
_symmetry.space_group_name_H-M   'P 1'
#
loop_
_entity.id
_entity.type
_entity.pdbx_description
1 polymer ?
#
loop_
_entity_poly.entity_id
_entity_poly.type
_entity_poly.pdbx_seq_one_letter_code
_entity_poly.pdbx_strand_id
1 'polypeptide(L)'
;MAEETFFDRMVSQLRSTSKYYTGYPKDLGPSRIIPFTSERQFVQLLNEGRPVVVAFTIKCTYTQHLDKVLEEAASTFYPHIKFVRVECPKYPGFCLTRQKTEYPFLEVFYNPEQAAKPGKIVDPNITKYSAKVLPIGEVSRLS
;
A
#
# COMPACT_ATOMS: atom_id res chain seq x y z
N MET A 1 -15.81 21.54 -23.70
CA MET A 1 -15.58 21.91 -22.28
C MET A 1 -16.90 21.62 -21.57
N ALA A 2 -16.94 20.63 -20.67
CA ALA A 2 -18.17 20.31 -19.95
C ALA A 2 -18.46 21.41 -18.92
N GLU A 3 -19.69 21.90 -18.84
CA GLU A 3 -20.08 22.84 -17.78
C GLU A 3 -20.04 22.13 -16.42
N GLU A 4 -19.33 22.72 -15.46
CA GLU A 4 -19.34 22.26 -14.08
C GLU A 4 -20.76 22.30 -13.52
N THR A 5 -21.19 21.19 -12.92
CA THR A 5 -22.53 21.10 -12.36
C THR A 5 -22.65 22.00 -11.12
N PHE A 6 -23.89 22.35 -10.75
CA PHE A 6 -24.15 23.06 -9.50
C PHE A 6 -23.51 22.36 -8.29
N PHE A 7 -23.51 21.02 -8.29
CA PHE A 7 -22.89 20.21 -7.26
C PHE A 7 -21.37 20.43 -7.19
N ASP A 8 -20.68 20.47 -8.33
CA ASP A 8 -19.24 20.70 -8.39
C ASP A 8 -18.85 22.08 -7.83
N ARG A 9 -19.63 23.12 -8.17
CA ARG A 9 -19.44 24.47 -7.64
C ARG A 9 -19.64 24.55 -6.13
N MET A 10 -20.70 23.91 -5.62
CA MET A 10 -20.99 23.85 -4.18
C MET A 10 -19.87 23.14 -3.42
N VAL A 11 -19.41 21.98 -3.91
CA VAL A 11 -18.32 21.23 -3.29
C VAL A 11 -17.02 22.04 -3.32
N SER A 12 -16.69 22.70 -4.43
CA SER A 12 -15.51 23.56 -4.54
C SER A 12 -15.54 24.71 -3.52
N GLN A 13 -16.68 25.39 -3.37
CA GLN A 13 -16.85 26.45 -2.37
C GLN A 13 -16.68 25.92 -0.94
N LEU A 14 -17.27 24.77 -0.60
CA LEU A 14 -17.12 24.15 0.71
C LEU A 14 -15.66 23.78 1.01
N ARG A 15 -14.93 23.22 0.02
CA ARG A 15 -13.49 22.92 0.13
C ARG A 15 -12.66 24.17 0.39
N SER A 16 -12.99 25.28 -0.28
CA SER A 16 -12.23 26.54 -0.17
C SER A 16 -12.50 27.32 1.12
N THR A 17 -13.72 27.23 1.68
CA THR A 17 -14.16 28.08 2.80
C THR A 17 -14.16 27.35 4.15
N SER A 18 -14.20 26.02 4.16
CA SER A 18 -14.28 25.25 5.40
C SER A 18 -12.89 25.05 6.02
N LYS A 19 -12.68 25.67 7.18
CA LYS A 19 -11.48 25.44 8.03
C LYS A 19 -11.40 24.01 8.58
N TYR A 20 -12.52 23.28 8.60
CA TYR A 20 -12.63 21.93 9.13
C TYR A 20 -12.69 20.86 8.04
N TYR A 21 -12.66 21.25 6.76
CA TYR A 21 -12.59 20.27 5.69
C TYR A 21 -11.24 19.56 5.75
N THR A 22 -11.28 18.29 6.15
CA THR A 22 -10.09 17.45 6.32
C THR A 22 -9.46 17.00 5.01
N GLY A 23 -10.02 17.42 3.86
CA GLY A 23 -9.60 16.93 2.55
C GLY A 23 -10.39 15.73 2.05
N TYR A 24 -11.42 15.23 2.75
CA TYR A 24 -12.15 14.01 2.37
C TYR A 24 -13.42 14.24 1.51
N PRO A 25 -13.62 13.50 0.41
CA PRO A 25 -12.71 12.49 -0.14
C PRO A 25 -11.49 13.16 -0.81
N LYS A 26 -10.30 12.61 -0.53
CA LYS A 26 -9.06 13.06 -1.18
C LYS A 26 -9.11 12.62 -2.64
N ASP A 27 -8.83 13.55 -3.55
CA ASP A 27 -8.53 13.17 -4.92
C ASP A 27 -7.10 12.63 -4.97
N LEU A 28 -6.98 11.30 -4.94
CA LEU A 28 -5.71 10.59 -4.96
C LEU A 28 -5.17 10.41 -6.40
N GLY A 29 -5.93 10.84 -7.40
CA GLY A 29 -5.64 10.54 -8.79
C GLY A 29 -5.71 9.03 -9.09
N PRO A 30 -4.96 8.53 -10.09
CA PRO A 30 -4.96 7.12 -10.42
C PRO A 30 -4.30 6.29 -9.30
N SER A 31 -4.87 5.12 -9.03
CA SER A 31 -4.33 4.16 -8.06
C SER A 31 -2.84 3.91 -8.31
N ARG A 32 -2.07 3.97 -7.22
CA ARG A 32 -0.62 3.69 -7.21
C ARG A 32 -0.30 2.32 -6.64
N ILE A 33 -1.34 1.52 -6.36
CA ILE A 33 -1.20 0.15 -5.87
C ILE A 33 -0.84 -0.77 -7.04
N ILE A 34 0.24 -1.51 -6.86
CA ILE A 34 0.69 -2.51 -7.82
C ILE A 34 0.05 -3.86 -7.44
N PRO A 35 -0.83 -4.43 -8.28
CA PRO A 35 -1.32 -5.78 -8.03
C PRO A 35 -0.18 -6.78 -8.21
N PHE A 36 0.00 -7.67 -7.24
CA PHE A 36 0.99 -8.74 -7.36
C PHE A 36 0.58 -9.71 -8.47
N THR A 37 1.51 -10.01 -9.38
CA THR A 37 1.30 -11.01 -10.44
C THR A 37 2.19 -12.23 -10.31
N SER A 38 3.45 -12.04 -9.93
CA SER A 38 4.45 -13.11 -9.84
C SER A 38 5.65 -12.68 -9.00
N GLU A 39 6.41 -13.68 -8.51
CA GLU A 39 7.67 -13.46 -7.81
C GLU A 39 8.71 -12.74 -8.67
N ARG A 40 8.76 -13.05 -9.98
CA ARG A 40 9.67 -12.40 -10.92
C ARG A 40 9.42 -10.89 -10.99
N GLN A 41 8.15 -10.48 -11.10
CA GLN A 41 7.78 -9.07 -11.07
C GLN A 41 8.17 -8.43 -9.73
N PHE A 42 7.94 -9.11 -8.61
CA PHE A 42 8.29 -8.60 -7.29
C PHE A 42 9.80 -8.38 -7.12
N VAL A 43 10.63 -9.33 -7.56
CA VAL A 43 12.09 -9.19 -7.56
C VAL A 43 12.53 -8.03 -8.45
N GLN A 44 11.90 -7.83 -9.60
CA GLN A 44 12.18 -6.67 -10.46
C GLN A 44 11.90 -5.35 -9.73
N LEU A 45 10.81 -5.25 -8.96
CA LEU A 45 10.49 -4.06 -8.17
C LEU A 45 11.54 -3.78 -7.09
N LEU A 46 12.06 -4.83 -6.43
CA LEU A 46 13.12 -4.69 -5.43
C LEU A 46 14.45 -4.23 -6.04
N ASN A 47 14.77 -4.72 -7.24
CA ASN A 47 15.99 -4.35 -7.97
C ASN A 47 16.02 -2.88 -8.41
N GLU A 48 14.88 -2.17 -8.39
CA GLU A 48 14.85 -0.72 -8.62
C GLU A 48 15.43 0.09 -7.45
N GLY A 49 15.75 -0.55 -6.33
CA GLY A 49 16.41 0.09 -5.20
C GLY A 49 15.52 0.96 -4.32
N ARG A 50 14.20 0.91 -4.54
CA ARG A 50 13.21 1.63 -3.72
C ARG A 50 12.58 0.71 -2.70
N PRO A 51 12.18 1.22 -1.52
CA PRO A 51 11.39 0.44 -0.57
C PRO A 51 10.07 -0.02 -1.20
N VAL A 52 9.72 -1.28 -0.95
CA VAL A 52 8.47 -1.90 -1.39
C VAL A 52 7.69 -2.35 -0.17
N VAL A 53 6.54 -1.72 0.07
CA VAL A 53 5.55 -2.15 1.06
C VAL A 53 4.64 -3.18 0.41
N VAL A 54 4.48 -4.34 1.03
CA VAL A 54 3.64 -5.43 0.53
C VAL A 54 2.51 -5.66 1.53
N ALA A 55 1.28 -5.52 1.06
CA ALA A 55 0.07 -5.87 1.78
C ALA A 55 -0.36 -7.30 1.45
N PHE A 56 -0.28 -8.19 2.44
CA PHE A 56 -0.74 -9.56 2.33
C PHE A 56 -2.18 -9.64 2.82
N THR A 57 -3.08 -10.04 1.92
CA THR A 57 -4.53 -9.98 2.14
C THR A 57 -5.22 -11.30 1.81
N ILE A 58 -6.35 -11.52 2.47
CA ILE A 58 -7.36 -12.51 2.09
C ILE A 58 -8.65 -11.76 1.74
N LYS A 59 -9.54 -12.32 0.93
CA LYS A 59 -10.85 -11.69 0.69
C LYS A 59 -11.63 -11.65 2.00
N CYS A 60 -11.74 -10.49 2.63
CA CYS A 60 -12.58 -10.26 3.80
C CYS A 60 -13.01 -8.79 3.89
N THR A 61 -14.07 -8.50 4.65
CA THR A 61 -14.59 -7.14 4.81
C THR A 61 -13.58 -6.19 5.46
N TYR A 62 -12.69 -6.71 6.30
CA TYR A 62 -11.63 -5.94 6.97
C TYR A 62 -10.60 -5.35 6.00
N THR A 63 -10.44 -5.89 4.78
CA THR A 63 -9.49 -5.31 3.83
C THR A 63 -9.95 -4.00 3.24
N GLN A 64 -11.24 -3.65 3.29
CA GLN A 64 -11.75 -2.43 2.66
C GLN A 64 -11.16 -1.16 3.28
N HIS A 65 -10.99 -1.12 4.60
CA HIS A 65 -10.37 0.01 5.27
C HIS A 65 -8.87 0.06 4.98
N LEU A 66 -8.21 -1.10 5.03
CA LEU A 66 -6.80 -1.22 4.65
C LEU A 66 -6.57 -0.74 3.21
N ASP A 67 -7.42 -1.13 2.25
CA ASP A 67 -7.30 -0.76 0.85
C ASP A 67 -7.34 0.78 0.69
N LYS A 68 -8.24 1.48 1.42
CA LYS A 68 -8.27 2.95 1.44
C LYS A 68 -7.00 3.57 2.02
N VAL A 69 -6.55 3.08 3.18
CA VAL A 69 -5.32 3.57 3.82
C VAL A 69 -4.10 3.31 2.93
N LEU A 70 -4.07 2.17 2.25
CA LEU A 70 -3.00 1.79 1.34
C LEU A 70 -2.96 2.69 0.10
N GLU A 71 -4.12 3.00 -0.49
CA GLU A 71 -4.23 3.94 -1.62
C GLU A 71 -3.77 5.34 -1.23
N GLU A 72 -4.19 5.84 -0.06
CA GLU A 72 -3.74 7.13 0.45
C GLU A 72 -2.22 7.17 0.68
N ALA A 73 -1.67 6.13 1.30
CA ALA A 73 -0.23 6.00 1.51
C ALA A 73 0.52 5.92 0.19
N ALA A 74 0.04 5.12 -0.77
CA ALA A 74 0.65 4.98 -2.08
C ALA A 74 0.64 6.28 -2.86
N SER A 75 -0.45 7.05 -2.80
CA SER A 75 -0.50 8.39 -3.38
C SER A 75 0.48 9.37 -2.71
N THR A 76 0.60 9.30 -1.38
CA THR A 76 1.42 10.24 -0.59
C THR A 76 2.92 10.02 -0.81
N PHE A 77 3.35 8.76 -0.88
CA PHE A 77 4.77 8.40 -1.01
C PHE A 77 5.22 8.15 -2.45
N TYR A 78 4.36 8.34 -3.43
CA TYR A 78 4.72 8.22 -4.84
C TYR A 78 5.69 9.35 -5.28
N PRO A 79 6.76 9.06 -6.04
CA PRO A 79 7.16 7.76 -6.57
C PRO A 79 8.18 7.00 -5.69
N HIS A 80 8.50 7.50 -4.50
CA HIS A 80 9.63 7.05 -3.67
C HIS A 80 9.44 5.67 -3.04
N ILE A 81 8.20 5.31 -2.68
CA ILE A 81 7.88 4.00 -2.10
C ILE A 81 6.85 3.32 -2.99
N LYS A 82 7.03 2.01 -3.20
CA LYS A 82 6.08 1.18 -3.94
C LYS A 82 5.18 0.42 -3.00
N PHE A 83 3.90 0.34 -3.34
CA PHE A 83 2.91 -0.40 -2.60
C PHE A 83 2.39 -1.54 -3.47
N VAL A 84 2.55 -2.77 -2.98
CA VAL A 84 2.15 -4.00 -3.66
C VAL A 84 1.04 -4.67 -2.87
N ARG A 85 -0.04 -5.09 -3.54
CA ARG A 85 -1.14 -5.84 -2.91
C ARG A 85 -1.11 -7.28 -3.38
N VAL A 86 -1.04 -8.21 -2.42
CA VAL A 86 -1.05 -9.65 -2.65
C VAL A 86 -2.35 -10.24 -2.11
N GLU A 87 -3.11 -10.89 -2.99
CA GLU A 87 -4.24 -11.74 -2.59
C GLU A 87 -3.73 -13.16 -2.37
N CYS A 88 -3.45 -13.53 -1.12
CA CYS A 88 -2.84 -14.82 -0.79
C CYS A 88 -3.64 -16.06 -1.22
N PRO A 89 -5.00 -16.05 -1.26
CA PRO A 89 -5.74 -17.17 -1.82
C PRO A 89 -5.44 -17.42 -3.31
N LYS A 90 -5.00 -16.40 -4.07
CA LYS A 90 -4.60 -16.53 -5.48
C LYS A 90 -3.14 -16.96 -5.63
N TYR A 91 -2.28 -16.62 -4.66
CA TYR A 91 -0.83 -16.84 -4.72
C TYR A 91 -0.31 -17.55 -3.46
N PRO A 92 -0.78 -18.77 -3.15
CA PRO A 92 -0.45 -19.45 -1.90
C PRO A 92 1.06 -19.72 -1.77
N GLY A 93 1.76 -20.06 -2.86
CA GLY A 93 3.20 -20.30 -2.84
C GLY A 93 4.02 -19.11 -2.32
N PHE A 94 3.62 -17.90 -2.70
CA PHE A 94 4.29 -16.68 -2.25
C PHE A 94 4.02 -16.36 -0.77
N CYS A 95 2.80 -16.65 -0.28
CA CYS A 95 2.40 -16.32 1.09
C CYS A 95 2.74 -17.41 2.12
N LEU A 96 2.77 -18.69 1.74
CA LEU A 96 3.05 -19.81 2.65
C LEU A 96 4.45 -19.72 3.27
N THR A 97 5.42 -19.22 2.52
CA THR A 97 6.80 -19.00 3.01
C THR A 97 6.87 -18.04 4.20
N ARG A 98 5.84 -17.21 4.42
CA ARG A 98 5.77 -16.24 5.52
C ARG A 98 5.33 -16.83 6.85
N GLN A 99 4.70 -18.01 6.84
CA GLN A 99 4.16 -18.68 8.04
C GLN A 99 3.31 -17.77 8.95
N LYS A 100 2.66 -16.75 8.36
CA LYS A 100 1.75 -15.86 9.07
C LYS A 100 0.31 -16.35 8.89
N THR A 101 -0.38 -16.54 10.00
CA THR A 101 -1.80 -16.94 10.05
C THR A 101 -2.73 -15.74 10.17
N GLU A 102 -2.20 -14.58 10.56
CA GLU A 102 -2.98 -13.38 10.84
C GLU A 102 -2.97 -12.43 9.65
N TYR A 103 -4.11 -12.35 8.95
CA TYR A 103 -4.34 -11.46 7.83
C TYR A 103 -5.36 -10.35 8.19
N PRO A 104 -5.27 -9.16 7.58
CA PRO A 104 -4.18 -8.72 6.71
C PRO A 104 -2.94 -8.27 7.50
N PHE A 105 -1.77 -8.32 6.87
CA PHE A 105 -0.53 -7.80 7.44
C PHE A 105 0.32 -7.10 6.37
N LEU A 106 1.19 -6.19 6.83
CA LEU A 106 2.09 -5.46 5.96
C LEU A 106 3.53 -5.90 6.23
N GLU A 107 4.32 -5.99 5.16
CA GLU A 107 5.77 -6.07 5.26
C GLU A 107 6.46 -5.07 4.35
N VAL A 108 7.55 -4.47 4.85
CA VAL A 108 8.39 -3.58 4.07
C VAL A 108 9.66 -4.32 3.67
N PHE A 109 9.99 -4.27 2.39
CA PHE A 109 11.22 -4.78 1.82
C PHE A 109 12.05 -3.62 1.33
N TYR A 110 13.28 -3.53 1.82
CA TYR A 110 14.24 -2.57 1.32
C TYR A 110 15.59 -3.25 1.16
N ASN A 111 16.18 -3.08 -0.03
CA ASN A 111 17.50 -3.59 -0.33
C ASN A 111 18.36 -2.50 -0.99
N PRO A 112 19.13 -1.73 -0.20
CA PRO A 112 19.96 -0.65 -0.74
C PRO A 112 21.14 -1.16 -1.58
N GLU A 113 21.60 -2.40 -1.35
CA GLU A 113 22.81 -2.92 -2.04
C GLU A 113 22.55 -3.28 -3.52
N GLN A 114 21.34 -3.71 -3.87
CA GLN A 114 20.95 -3.99 -5.26
C GLN A 114 20.90 -2.73 -6.14
N ALA A 115 20.56 -1.58 -5.55
CA ALA A 115 20.56 -0.30 -6.25
C ALA A 115 21.97 0.15 -6.69
N ALA A 116 22.99 -0.27 -5.94
CA ALA A 116 24.38 0.16 -6.13
C ALA A 116 25.23 -0.81 -6.97
N LYS A 117 24.86 -2.09 -7.08
CA LYS A 117 25.64 -3.12 -7.80
C LYS A 117 24.73 -4.14 -8.51
N PRO A 118 24.34 -3.92 -9.77
CA PRO A 118 23.57 -4.88 -10.54
C PRO A 118 24.46 -6.09 -10.91
N GLY A 119 24.31 -7.22 -10.22
CA GLY A 119 24.96 -8.49 -10.62
C GLY A 119 25.51 -9.38 -9.50
N LYS A 120 25.44 -8.96 -8.23
CA LYS A 120 25.84 -9.82 -7.11
C LYS A 120 24.61 -10.58 -6.58
N ILE A 121 24.68 -11.92 -6.56
CA ILE A 121 23.69 -12.77 -5.89
C ILE A 121 23.67 -12.37 -4.40
N VAL A 122 22.49 -12.03 -3.88
CA VAL A 122 22.33 -11.33 -2.60
C VAL A 122 22.10 -12.29 -1.43
N ASP A 123 22.91 -12.13 -0.39
CA ASP A 123 22.70 -12.62 0.97
C ASP A 123 21.38 -12.07 1.57
N PRO A 124 20.63 -12.82 2.40
CA PRO A 124 19.23 -12.55 2.74
C PRO A 124 18.95 -11.33 3.65
N ASN A 125 19.88 -10.37 3.78
CA ASN A 125 19.73 -9.20 4.64
C ASN A 125 18.84 -8.09 4.03
N ILE A 126 17.68 -8.47 3.51
CA ILE A 126 16.59 -7.52 3.24
C ILE A 126 16.07 -7.07 4.61
N THR A 127 16.16 -5.79 4.93
CA THR A 127 15.54 -5.27 6.15
C THR A 127 14.03 -5.46 6.03
N LYS A 128 13.47 -6.33 6.87
CA LYS A 128 12.04 -6.63 6.93
C LYS A 128 11.44 -5.95 8.15
N TYR A 129 10.55 -4.99 7.92
CA TYR A 129 9.66 -4.50 8.98
C TYR A 129 8.28 -5.13 8.76
N SER A 130 7.78 -5.87 9.74
CA SER A 130 6.45 -6.48 9.71
C SER A 130 5.52 -5.76 10.68
N ALA A 131 4.37 -5.30 10.20
CA ALA A 131 3.35 -4.67 11.02
C ALA A 131 2.03 -5.45 10.92
N LYS A 132 1.40 -5.68 12.07
CA LYS A 132 0.06 -6.28 12.16
C LYS A 132 -0.98 -5.18 11.97
N VAL A 133 -1.97 -5.43 11.11
CA VAL A 133 -3.12 -4.52 10.95
C VAL A 133 -4.20 -5.00 11.91
N LEU A 134 -4.48 -4.18 12.93
CA LEU A 134 -5.54 -4.46 13.90
C LEU A 134 -6.86 -3.84 13.45
N PRO A 135 -8.02 -4.49 13.71
CA PRO A 135 -9.32 -3.87 13.52
C PRO A 135 -9.48 -2.66 14.47
N ILE A 136 -10.22 -1.64 14.02
CA ILE A 136 -10.43 -0.36 14.76
C ILE A 136 -10.86 -0.56 16.22
N GLY A 137 -11.65 -1.60 16.52
CA GLY A 137 -12.10 -1.89 17.89
C GLY A 137 -11.00 -2.38 18.84
N GLU A 138 -9.89 -2.92 18.34
CA GLU A 138 -8.76 -3.37 19.17
C GLU A 138 -7.73 -2.26 19.41
N VAL A 139 -7.63 -1.29 18.50
CA VAL A 139 -6.71 -0.14 18.64
C VAL A 139 -7.13 0.74 19.83
N SER A 140 -8.42 0.91 20.07
CA SER A 140 -8.95 1.70 21.20
C SER A 140 -8.69 1.12 22.58
N ARG A 141 -8.22 -0.14 22.70
CA ARG A 141 -7.85 -0.75 23.99
C ARG A 141 -6.35 -0.62 24.33
N LEU A 142 -5.57 -0.04 23.44
CA LEU A 142 -4.12 0.13 23.56
C LEU A 142 -3.70 1.58 23.83
N SER A 143 -4.66 2.50 24.01
CA SER A 143 -4.43 3.90 24.37
C SER A 143 -4.87 4.19 25.81
#